data_AF-A0AAV1KPT3-F1
#
_entry.id   AF-A0AAV1KPT3-F1
#
_cell.length_a   1.000
_cell.length_b   1.000
_cell.length_c   1.000
_cell.angle_alpha   90.00
_cell.angle_beta   90.00
_cell.angle_gamma   90.00
#
_symmetry.space_group_name_H-M   'P 1'
#
loop_
_entity.id
_entity.type
_entity.pdbx_description
1 polymer ?
#
loop_
_entity_poly.entity_id
_entity_poly.type
_entity_poly.pdbx_seq_one_letter_code
_entity_poly.pdbx_strand_id
1 'polypeptide(L)'
;MSVEEPQVQLDEVLGQLGAFGKHHLLTMCMLALVYATNSMYNVNYVFAVEDVNYRCVIPECEPSHPPFPVPWLNQSTDENGIKQCRRHLPLNSQCTHFNSTFDIACREWVYDVPNSFVAEFELACEDWKPPLVGTVHMFGNMVGLLIQGQISDRFGRKTAAVFAGTMGAVLGITKSFATSFWVYVVLECLEAAIGDALSPMFMLSIEIVEKKRAVFFQMILLNCYTVGQIIMPFIAWAVPYWRHFLRVIYAPTLVILTYSFFLDESIRWLFSKGKKEKAIKLIEKIAERNKVLVDKAMLNKLDYIDEETSPKLNDRKLLLKTFRSKIMMQRFVVCLVWWFTITLINYGMMISSVLIDGNKYLNFALLMLMDIPANIFYWLALAKYRRKLPLLASFMVGGLFCVSQPLIPKGYAWAGLALFMAFEMLATFSYNIVYMYTSELFPTYTRNSMHSICSAMGRVGSLLAPQIPLLMTYWTGMPALIFGVTSLASGALTLLMPETARSQLPDTVREAERIGRKVLLKHEEENLKGT
;
A
#
# COMPACT_ATOMS: atom_id res chain seq x y z
N MET A 1 -11.69 -53.72 16.73
CA MET A 1 -11.59 -52.88 15.51
C MET A 1 -12.63 -51.78 15.62
N SER A 2 -12.34 -50.72 16.38
CA SER A 2 -13.09 -49.47 16.31
C SER A 2 -12.64 -48.80 15.02
N VAL A 3 -13.51 -48.76 14.02
CA VAL A 3 -13.31 -47.97 12.81
C VAL A 3 -13.26 -46.51 13.28
N GLU A 4 -12.06 -45.93 13.34
CA GLU A 4 -11.91 -44.48 13.46
C GLU A 4 -12.52 -43.88 12.19
N GLU A 5 -13.75 -43.39 12.33
CA GLU A 5 -14.40 -42.63 11.26
C GLU A 5 -13.56 -41.39 10.93
N PRO A 6 -13.43 -41.03 9.63
CA PRO A 6 -12.59 -39.91 9.23
C PRO A 6 -13.07 -38.61 9.87
N GLN A 7 -12.16 -37.90 10.54
CA GLN A 7 -12.41 -36.57 11.09
C GLN A 7 -12.87 -35.62 9.98
N VAL A 8 -14.06 -35.05 10.14
CA VAL A 8 -14.62 -34.09 9.20
C VAL A 8 -13.83 -32.78 9.26
N GLN A 9 -13.17 -32.41 8.17
CA GLN A 9 -12.44 -31.15 8.09
C GLN A 9 -13.41 -30.02 7.72
N LEU A 10 -13.33 -28.89 8.43
CA LEU A 10 -14.16 -27.71 8.17
C LEU A 10 -14.10 -27.23 6.70
N ASP A 11 -12.94 -27.38 6.04
CA ASP A 11 -12.77 -27.01 4.63
C ASP A 11 -13.65 -27.84 3.69
N GLU A 12 -13.99 -29.09 4.03
CA GLU A 12 -14.88 -29.93 3.23
C GLU A 12 -16.32 -29.41 3.29
N VAL A 13 -16.78 -29.00 4.48
CA VAL A 13 -18.09 -28.37 4.68
C VAL A 13 -18.17 -27.03 3.92
N LEU A 14 -17.12 -26.21 4.00
CA LEU A 14 -17.04 -24.96 3.22
C LEU A 14 -17.04 -25.21 1.70
N GLY A 15 -16.40 -26.30 1.26
CA GLY A 15 -16.42 -26.74 -0.14
C GLY A 15 -17.84 -27.07 -0.63
N GLN A 16 -18.65 -27.76 0.18
CA GLN A 16 -20.04 -28.09 -0.13
C GLN A 16 -20.93 -26.84 -0.27
N LEU A 17 -20.72 -25.82 0.58
CA LEU A 17 -21.49 -24.57 0.52
C LEU A 17 -21.29 -23.78 -0.78
N GLY A 18 -20.18 -24.04 -1.50
CA GLY A 18 -19.84 -23.43 -2.78
C GLY A 18 -19.42 -21.95 -2.66
N ALA A 19 -18.17 -21.63 -3.04
CA ALA A 19 -17.61 -20.28 -2.87
C ALA A 19 -18.30 -19.15 -3.66
N PHE A 20 -19.18 -19.48 -4.61
CA PHE A 20 -19.94 -18.51 -5.42
C PHE A 20 -21.47 -18.66 -5.28
N GLY A 21 -21.92 -19.31 -4.21
CA GLY A 21 -23.34 -19.30 -3.85
C GLY A 21 -23.86 -17.88 -3.60
N LYS A 22 -25.19 -17.71 -3.61
CA LYS A 22 -25.84 -16.39 -3.47
C LYS A 22 -25.40 -15.64 -2.22
N HIS A 23 -25.20 -16.34 -1.10
CA HIS A 23 -24.69 -15.75 0.12
C HIS A 23 -23.26 -15.21 -0.07
N HIS A 24 -22.36 -16.02 -0.64
CA HIS A 24 -20.97 -15.65 -0.86
C HIS A 24 -20.83 -14.50 -1.86
N LEU A 25 -21.66 -14.45 -2.91
CA LEU A 25 -21.67 -13.35 -3.86
C LEU A 25 -22.10 -12.03 -3.19
N LEU A 26 -23.15 -12.06 -2.35
CA LEU A 26 -23.56 -10.88 -1.59
C LEU A 26 -22.46 -10.41 -0.63
N THR A 27 -21.86 -11.34 0.11
CA THR A 27 -20.75 -11.05 1.00
C THR A 27 -19.55 -10.50 0.23
N MET A 28 -19.26 -11.02 -0.95
CA MET A 28 -18.20 -10.50 -1.83
C MET A 28 -18.48 -9.07 -2.28
N CYS A 29 -19.72 -8.72 -2.65
CA CYS A 29 -20.09 -7.34 -2.98
C CYS A 29 -19.91 -6.38 -1.80
N MET A 30 -20.25 -6.83 -0.59
CA MET A 30 -20.03 -6.06 0.63
C MET A 30 -18.52 -5.84 0.88
N LEU A 31 -17.73 -6.91 0.80
CA LEU A 31 -16.27 -6.83 0.94
C LEU A 31 -15.65 -5.93 -0.13
N ALA A 32 -16.10 -6.02 -1.38
CA ALA A 32 -15.61 -5.21 -2.49
C ALA A 32 -15.79 -3.71 -2.24
N LEU A 33 -16.93 -3.29 -1.66
CA LEU A 33 -17.16 -1.90 -1.30
C LEU A 33 -16.18 -1.42 -0.22
N VAL A 34 -15.89 -2.25 0.79
CA VAL A 34 -14.92 -1.91 1.84
C VAL A 34 -13.51 -1.83 1.29
N TYR A 35 -13.14 -2.74 0.39
CA TYR A 35 -11.84 -2.70 -0.30
C TYR A 35 -11.67 -1.44 -1.12
N ALA A 36 -12.68 -1.10 -1.94
CA ALA A 36 -12.65 0.10 -2.78
C ALA A 36 -12.60 1.38 -1.93
N THR A 37 -13.40 1.47 -0.87
CA THR A 37 -13.44 2.67 -0.03
C THR A 37 -12.18 2.85 0.82
N ASN A 38 -11.65 1.77 1.41
CA ASN A 38 -10.41 1.83 2.18
C ASN A 38 -9.22 2.22 1.30
N SER A 39 -9.18 1.78 0.03
CA SER A 39 -8.13 2.20 -0.90
C SER A 39 -8.12 3.70 -1.13
N MET A 40 -9.31 4.31 -1.28
CA MET A 40 -9.44 5.75 -1.42
C MET A 40 -8.91 6.51 -0.20
N TYR A 41 -9.10 5.96 1.01
CA TYR A 41 -8.60 6.56 2.24
C TYR A 41 -7.09 6.49 2.37
N ASN A 42 -6.51 5.34 2.01
CA ASN A 42 -5.07 5.13 2.16
C ASN A 42 -4.24 6.16 1.39
N VAL A 43 -4.80 6.69 0.29
CA VAL A 43 -4.10 7.58 -0.63
C VAL A 43 -4.72 8.98 -0.73
N ASN A 44 -5.71 9.29 0.11
CA ASN A 44 -6.48 10.54 0.03
C ASN A 44 -5.60 11.80 0.11
N TYR A 45 -4.54 11.76 0.92
CA TYR A 45 -3.67 12.89 1.19
C TYR A 45 -2.95 13.40 -0.07
N VAL A 46 -2.76 12.56 -1.08
CA VAL A 46 -2.14 12.95 -2.36
C VAL A 46 -2.94 14.05 -3.08
N PHE A 47 -4.27 14.06 -2.92
CA PHE A 47 -5.15 15.05 -3.53
C PHE A 47 -5.69 16.06 -2.52
N ALA A 48 -5.91 15.65 -1.26
CA ALA A 48 -6.38 16.57 -0.23
C ALA A 48 -5.31 17.62 0.12
N VAL A 49 -4.03 17.23 0.12
CA VAL A 49 -2.89 18.12 0.38
C VAL A 49 -2.25 18.48 -0.96
N GLU A 50 -3.00 19.19 -1.79
CA GLU A 50 -2.51 19.66 -3.08
C GLU A 50 -1.36 20.65 -2.93
N ASP A 51 -0.29 20.43 -3.69
CA ASP A 51 0.77 21.41 -3.85
C ASP A 51 0.30 22.56 -4.75
N VAL A 52 0.35 23.78 -4.22
CA VAL A 52 -0.10 24.99 -4.92
C VAL A 52 1.00 26.01 -5.01
N ASN A 53 0.96 26.77 -6.09
CA ASN A 53 1.85 27.90 -6.28
C ASN A 53 1.39 29.10 -5.45
N TYR A 54 2.34 29.88 -4.94
CA TYR A 54 2.05 31.06 -4.12
C TYR A 54 3.11 32.14 -4.32
N ARG A 55 2.66 33.38 -4.46
CA ARG A 55 3.55 34.54 -4.60
C ARG A 55 3.41 35.49 -3.42
N CYS A 56 4.34 36.41 -3.26
CA CYS A 56 4.25 37.41 -2.21
C CYS A 56 3.25 38.52 -2.55
N VAL A 57 2.56 39.03 -1.54
CA VAL A 57 1.78 40.28 -1.65
C VAL A 57 2.74 41.48 -1.65
N ILE A 58 2.49 42.43 -2.53
CA ILE A 58 3.24 43.69 -2.63
C ILE A 58 2.31 44.86 -2.30
N PRO A 59 2.15 45.22 -1.01
CA PRO A 59 1.16 46.18 -0.58
C PRO A 59 1.37 47.59 -1.17
N GLU A 60 2.59 47.90 -1.62
CA GLU A 60 2.94 49.20 -2.19
C GLU A 60 2.33 49.44 -3.59
N CYS A 61 1.90 48.38 -4.27
CA CYS A 61 1.38 48.43 -5.64
C CYS A 61 0.03 47.76 -5.83
N GLU A 62 -0.40 46.90 -4.89
CA GLU A 62 -1.53 46.01 -5.10
C GLU A 62 -2.82 46.50 -4.46
N PRO A 63 -3.97 46.27 -5.14
CA PRO A 63 -5.28 46.51 -4.53
C PRO A 63 -5.53 45.54 -3.37
N SER A 64 -6.59 45.79 -2.61
CA SER A 64 -6.99 44.94 -1.46
C SER A 64 -7.27 43.47 -1.82
N HIS A 65 -7.49 43.14 -3.10
CA HIS A 65 -7.61 41.77 -3.61
C HIS A 65 -6.59 41.55 -4.74
N PRO A 66 -5.39 41.04 -4.41
CA PRO A 66 -4.33 40.87 -5.40
C PRO A 66 -4.61 39.69 -6.35
N PRO A 67 -4.48 39.87 -7.68
CA PRO A 67 -4.77 38.82 -8.66
C PRO A 67 -3.62 37.81 -8.82
N PHE A 68 -3.91 36.60 -9.26
CA PHE A 68 -2.91 35.61 -9.64
C PHE A 68 -3.27 35.01 -11.01
N PRO A 69 -2.34 34.93 -11.98
CA PRO A 69 -0.95 35.39 -11.98
C PRO A 69 -0.80 36.90 -12.25
N VAL A 70 0.41 37.44 -12.09
CA VAL A 70 0.77 38.85 -12.39
C VAL A 70 1.85 38.95 -13.47
N PRO A 71 1.82 39.98 -14.35
CA PRO A 71 2.77 40.11 -15.48
C PRO A 71 4.24 40.23 -15.07
N TRP A 72 4.50 40.74 -13.87
CA TRP A 72 5.84 41.03 -13.36
C TRP A 72 6.40 39.93 -12.45
N LEU A 73 5.73 38.78 -12.34
CA LEU A 73 6.08 37.69 -11.41
C LEU A 73 7.58 37.31 -11.48
N ASN A 74 8.11 37.15 -12.70
CA ASN A 74 9.51 36.77 -12.93
C ASN A 74 10.53 37.85 -12.55
N GLN A 75 10.11 39.09 -12.35
CA GLN A 75 10.99 40.21 -11.99
C GLN A 75 11.03 40.47 -10.48
N SER A 76 10.04 39.93 -9.75
CA SER A 76 9.86 40.18 -8.32
C SER A 76 10.72 39.31 -7.40
N THR A 77 11.45 38.32 -7.94
CA THR A 77 12.36 37.44 -7.20
C THR A 77 13.45 36.89 -8.11
N ASP A 78 14.60 36.54 -7.53
CA ASP A 78 15.65 35.75 -8.17
C ASP A 78 15.35 34.23 -8.14
N GLU A 79 14.35 33.80 -7.38
CA GLU A 79 13.92 32.39 -7.34
C GLU A 79 13.26 31.99 -8.67
N ASN A 80 13.86 31.00 -9.35
CA ASN A 80 13.26 30.38 -10.55
C ASN A 80 12.02 29.57 -10.14
N GLY A 81 10.88 30.23 -9.98
CA GLY A 81 9.65 29.55 -9.59
C GLY A 81 8.52 30.50 -9.24
N ILE A 82 7.31 29.94 -9.24
CA ILE A 82 6.09 30.66 -8.87
C ILE A 82 5.92 30.69 -7.34
N LYS A 83 6.65 29.86 -6.59
CA LYS A 83 6.70 29.84 -5.11
C LYS A 83 7.74 30.83 -4.61
N GLN A 84 7.29 31.95 -4.06
CA GLN A 84 8.16 33.04 -3.62
C GLN A 84 8.20 33.13 -2.10
N CYS A 85 9.40 33.11 -1.55
CA CYS A 85 9.61 33.33 -0.11
C CYS A 85 10.28 34.67 0.20
N ARG A 86 10.94 35.22 -0.81
CA ARG A 86 11.56 36.53 -0.80
C ARG A 86 11.07 37.32 -1.99
N ARG A 87 11.03 38.64 -1.80
CA ARG A 87 10.66 39.60 -2.84
C ARG A 87 11.64 40.74 -2.89
N HIS A 88 11.80 41.30 -4.09
CA HIS A 88 12.48 42.56 -4.31
C HIS A 88 11.59 43.76 -3.96
N LEU A 89 12.23 44.89 -3.66
CA LEU A 89 11.53 46.17 -3.49
C LEU A 89 11.09 46.73 -4.85
N PRO A 90 9.83 47.15 -5.01
CA PRO A 90 9.41 47.84 -6.22
C PRO A 90 10.06 49.22 -6.30
N LEU A 91 10.58 49.57 -7.48
CA LEU A 91 11.15 50.91 -7.75
C LEU A 91 10.06 51.97 -8.00
N ASN A 92 8.88 51.52 -8.46
CA ASN A 92 7.74 52.36 -8.81
C ASN A 92 6.45 51.79 -8.22
N SER A 93 5.46 52.65 -7.95
CA SER A 93 4.11 52.26 -7.49
C SER A 93 3.31 51.42 -8.49
N GLN A 94 3.76 51.30 -9.73
CA GLN A 94 3.15 50.45 -10.77
C GLN A 94 3.78 49.05 -10.86
N CYS A 95 4.77 48.72 -10.02
CA CYS A 95 5.42 47.40 -9.96
C CYS A 95 5.94 46.86 -11.31
N THR A 96 6.45 47.74 -12.16
CA THR A 96 7.05 47.38 -13.46
C THR A 96 8.55 47.12 -13.39
N HIS A 97 9.20 47.58 -12.32
CA HIS A 97 10.64 47.42 -12.11
C HIS A 97 10.90 47.16 -10.63
N PHE A 98 11.81 46.22 -10.37
CA PHE A 98 12.19 45.77 -9.04
C PHE A 98 13.69 45.97 -8.83
N ASN A 99 14.08 46.31 -7.61
CA ASN A 99 15.48 46.42 -7.24
C ASN A 99 16.02 45.06 -6.77
N SER A 100 16.81 44.39 -7.61
CA SER A 100 17.41 43.08 -7.35
C SER A 100 18.57 43.09 -6.33
N THR A 101 18.96 44.25 -5.80
CA THR A 101 20.02 44.31 -4.78
C THR A 101 19.53 44.07 -3.34
N PHE A 102 18.22 44.14 -3.10
CA PHE A 102 17.64 43.99 -1.76
C PHE A 102 16.48 43.00 -1.74
N ASP A 103 16.69 41.90 -1.03
CA ASP A 103 15.67 40.89 -0.74
C ASP A 103 14.99 41.14 0.60
N ILE A 104 13.66 41.14 0.61
CA ILE A 104 12.84 41.19 1.81
C ILE A 104 12.05 39.89 1.94
N ALA A 105 12.00 39.33 3.15
CA ALA A 105 11.15 38.19 3.45
C ALA A 105 9.67 38.55 3.33
N CYS A 106 8.90 37.67 2.70
CA CYS A 106 7.46 37.88 2.51
C CYS A 106 6.70 37.68 3.82
N ARG A 107 5.64 38.48 4.01
CA ARG A 107 4.77 38.42 5.20
C ARG A 107 3.39 37.84 4.89
N GLU A 108 2.93 38.08 3.68
CA GLU A 108 1.62 37.67 3.18
C GLU A 108 1.78 37.10 1.77
N TRP A 109 0.95 36.10 1.44
CA TRP A 109 1.02 35.36 0.19
C TRP A 109 -0.33 35.32 -0.52
N VAL A 110 -0.26 35.30 -1.84
CA VAL A 110 -1.39 35.08 -2.75
C VAL A 110 -1.21 33.71 -3.38
N TYR A 111 -2.20 32.84 -3.18
CA TYR A 111 -2.20 31.47 -3.68
C TYR A 111 -2.93 31.39 -5.03
N ASP A 112 -2.44 30.54 -5.92
CA ASP A 112 -3.09 30.21 -7.20
C ASP A 112 -4.51 29.64 -6.99
N VAL A 113 -4.64 28.80 -5.95
CA VAL A 113 -5.92 28.25 -5.50
C VAL A 113 -6.18 28.71 -4.06
N PRO A 114 -7.01 29.75 -3.86
CA PRO A 114 -7.23 30.36 -2.54
C PRO A 114 -7.85 29.41 -1.50
N ASN A 115 -8.66 28.44 -1.93
CA ASN A 115 -9.34 27.48 -1.06
C ASN A 115 -8.59 26.13 -0.96
N SER A 116 -7.29 26.12 -1.21
CA SER A 116 -6.46 24.92 -1.11
C SER A 116 -6.03 24.65 0.34
N PHE A 117 -5.56 23.43 0.62
CA PHE A 117 -5.06 23.05 1.94
C PHE A 117 -3.91 23.95 2.41
N VAL A 118 -2.96 24.24 1.52
CA VAL A 118 -1.80 25.11 1.83
C VAL A 118 -2.25 26.54 2.09
N ALA A 119 -3.22 27.05 1.33
CA ALA A 119 -3.73 28.41 1.49
C ALA A 119 -4.51 28.59 2.80
N GLU A 120 -5.41 27.66 3.13
CA GLU A 120 -6.23 27.75 4.35
C GLU A 120 -5.42 27.66 5.65
N PHE A 121 -4.30 26.93 5.63
CA PHE A 121 -3.40 26.82 6.78
C PHE A 121 -2.19 27.77 6.69
N GLU A 122 -2.15 28.66 5.70
CA GLU A 122 -1.09 29.65 5.48
C GLU A 122 0.33 29.04 5.45
N LEU A 123 0.48 27.89 4.79
CA LEU A 123 1.72 27.08 4.81
C LEU A 123 2.75 27.52 3.75
N ALA A 124 2.73 28.79 3.34
CA ALA A 124 3.70 29.28 2.37
C ALA A 124 5.12 29.22 2.97
N CYS A 125 6.11 28.84 2.14
CA CYS A 125 7.52 28.69 2.52
C CYS A 125 7.81 27.62 3.58
N GLU A 126 6.83 26.80 3.93
CA GLU A 126 6.96 25.68 4.85
C GLU A 126 6.79 24.35 4.10
N ASP A 127 7.56 24.17 3.02
CA ASP A 127 7.39 23.06 2.07
C ASP A 127 7.47 21.66 2.70
N TRP A 128 8.07 21.52 3.88
CA TRP A 128 8.14 20.25 4.61
C TRP A 128 6.82 19.84 5.29
N LYS A 129 5.91 20.78 5.56
CA LYS A 129 4.64 20.53 6.27
C LYS A 129 3.61 19.76 5.43
N PRO A 130 3.34 20.09 4.15
CA PRO A 130 2.39 19.31 3.36
C PRO A 130 2.80 17.81 3.21
N PRO A 131 4.07 17.47 2.86
CA PRO A 131 4.55 16.09 2.82
C PRO A 131 4.49 15.35 4.16
N LEU A 132 4.64 16.06 5.29
CA LEU A 132 4.54 15.47 6.62
C LEU A 132 3.21 14.74 6.83
N VAL A 133 2.11 15.24 6.25
CA VAL A 133 0.80 14.59 6.33
C VAL A 133 0.86 13.16 5.81
N GLY A 134 1.46 12.97 4.62
CA GLY A 134 1.64 11.63 4.03
C GLY A 134 2.53 10.74 4.89
N THR A 135 3.63 11.28 5.44
CA THR A 135 4.53 10.52 6.33
C THR A 135 3.82 10.08 7.60
N VAL A 136 3.03 10.96 8.23
CA VAL A 136 2.25 10.66 9.44
C VAL A 136 1.14 9.65 9.15
N HIS A 137 0.47 9.75 7.99
CA HIS A 137 -0.50 8.74 7.54
C HIS A 137 0.15 7.35 7.47
N MET A 138 1.30 7.24 6.81
CA MET A 138 2.03 5.97 6.69
C MET A 138 2.50 5.42 8.04
N PHE A 139 2.88 6.31 8.97
CA PHE A 139 3.24 5.93 10.33
C PHE A 139 2.04 5.40 11.11
N GLY A 140 0.90 6.09 11.02
CA GLY A 140 -0.37 5.65 11.58
C GLY A 140 -0.75 4.26 11.07
N ASN A 141 -0.69 4.03 9.76
CA ASN A 141 -0.97 2.73 9.15
C ASN A 141 -0.06 1.61 9.72
N MET A 142 1.25 1.87 9.83
CA MET A 142 2.21 0.90 10.41
C MET A 142 1.84 0.51 11.85
N VAL A 143 1.48 1.49 12.70
CA VAL A 143 1.02 1.24 14.07
C VAL A 143 -0.32 0.52 14.08
N GLY A 144 -1.22 0.90 13.16
CA GLY A 144 -2.56 0.33 13.00
C GLY A 144 -2.53 -1.16 12.72
N LEU A 145 -1.65 -1.63 11.82
CA LEU A 145 -1.52 -3.05 11.51
C LEU A 145 -1.23 -3.93 12.75
N LEU A 146 -0.44 -3.41 13.70
CA LEU A 146 -0.12 -4.11 14.95
C LEU A 146 -1.33 -4.19 15.89
N ILE A 147 -2.12 -3.10 15.96
CA ILE A 147 -3.27 -2.99 16.85
C ILE A 147 -4.46 -3.77 16.29
N GLN A 148 -4.77 -3.58 15.00
CA GLN A 148 -5.94 -4.15 14.32
C GLN A 148 -5.90 -5.68 14.27
N GLY A 149 -4.71 -6.29 14.10
CA GLY A 149 -4.56 -7.75 14.17
C GLY A 149 -5.05 -8.31 15.51
N GLN A 150 -4.61 -7.70 16.62
CA GLN A 150 -4.99 -8.11 17.97
C GLN A 150 -6.49 -7.89 18.23
N ILE A 151 -7.04 -6.76 17.78
CA ILE A 151 -8.48 -6.46 17.90
C ILE A 151 -9.30 -7.50 17.12
N SER A 152 -8.91 -7.78 15.88
CA SER A 152 -9.55 -8.74 14.99
C SER A 152 -9.55 -10.16 15.57
N ASP A 153 -8.43 -10.61 16.12
CA ASP A 153 -8.32 -11.93 16.76
C ASP A 153 -9.15 -12.02 18.05
N ARG A 154 -9.24 -10.94 18.83
CA ARG A 154 -9.94 -10.93 20.13
C ARG A 154 -11.45 -10.77 19.98
N PHE A 155 -11.91 -9.83 19.15
CA PHE A 155 -13.31 -9.41 19.07
C PHE A 155 -14.04 -9.96 17.83
N GLY A 156 -13.32 -10.53 16.87
CA GLY A 156 -13.87 -11.08 15.63
C GLY A 156 -13.61 -10.18 14.43
N ARG A 157 -13.56 -10.79 13.23
CA ARG A 157 -13.20 -10.11 11.99
C ARG A 157 -14.25 -9.07 11.62
N LYS A 158 -15.53 -9.44 11.68
CA LYS A 158 -16.66 -8.54 11.40
C LYS A 158 -16.66 -7.36 12.37
N THR A 159 -16.58 -7.61 13.67
CA THR A 159 -16.65 -6.56 14.71
C THR A 159 -15.50 -5.58 14.56
N ALA A 160 -14.28 -6.08 14.35
CA ALA A 160 -13.09 -5.24 14.17
C ALA A 160 -13.21 -4.35 12.94
N ALA A 161 -13.67 -4.89 11.81
CA ALA A 161 -13.83 -4.12 10.59
C ALA A 161 -14.93 -3.06 10.66
N VAL A 162 -16.08 -3.37 11.27
CA VAL A 162 -17.15 -2.38 11.46
C VAL A 162 -16.65 -1.26 12.37
N PHE A 163 -15.96 -1.60 13.46
CA PHE A 163 -15.37 -0.62 14.36
C PHE A 163 -14.34 0.26 13.63
N ALA A 164 -13.35 -0.36 12.97
CA ALA A 164 -12.29 0.33 12.25
C ALA A 164 -12.86 1.21 11.13
N GLY A 165 -13.73 0.67 10.28
CA GLY A 165 -14.30 1.42 9.17
C GLY A 165 -15.19 2.59 9.62
N THR A 166 -15.96 2.40 10.69
CA THR A 166 -16.76 3.49 11.28
C THR A 166 -15.85 4.57 11.87
N MET A 167 -14.83 4.18 12.62
CA MET A 167 -13.91 5.13 13.23
C MET A 167 -13.10 5.88 12.17
N GLY A 168 -12.65 5.19 11.12
CA GLY A 168 -12.01 5.81 9.95
C GLY A 168 -12.92 6.83 9.25
N ALA A 169 -14.18 6.48 9.02
CA ALA A 169 -15.17 7.40 8.45
C ALA A 169 -15.41 8.64 9.32
N VAL A 170 -15.59 8.45 10.63
CA VAL A 170 -15.82 9.55 11.58
C VAL A 170 -14.60 10.46 11.68
N LEU A 171 -13.40 9.89 11.84
CA LEU A 171 -12.15 10.67 11.91
C LEU A 171 -11.87 11.39 10.58
N GLY A 172 -12.10 10.75 9.45
CA GLY A 172 -11.97 11.32 8.11
C GLY A 172 -12.92 12.50 7.84
N ILE A 173 -14.17 12.41 8.31
CA ILE A 173 -15.10 13.55 8.27
C ILE A 173 -14.66 14.64 9.23
N THR A 174 -14.24 14.27 10.44
CA THR A 174 -13.82 15.22 11.48
C THR A 174 -12.60 16.03 11.05
N LYS A 175 -11.59 15.41 10.41
CA LYS A 175 -10.41 16.13 9.89
C LYS A 175 -10.76 17.15 8.81
N SER A 176 -11.86 16.94 8.06
CA SER A 176 -12.37 17.94 7.10
C SER A 176 -12.84 19.25 7.75
N PHE A 177 -13.05 19.27 9.07
CA PHE A 177 -13.42 20.47 9.84
C PHE A 177 -12.25 21.04 10.66
N ALA A 178 -11.05 20.48 10.55
CA ALA A 178 -9.89 20.97 11.29
C ALA A 178 -9.54 22.40 10.87
N THR A 179 -9.41 23.29 11.86
CA THR A 179 -9.01 24.70 11.68
C THR A 179 -7.54 24.94 11.99
N SER A 180 -6.85 23.95 12.56
CA SER A 180 -5.42 23.98 12.82
C SER A 180 -4.71 22.84 12.10
N PHE A 181 -3.56 23.13 11.47
CA PHE A 181 -2.71 22.16 10.80
C PHE A 181 -2.34 20.99 11.72
N TRP A 182 -1.96 21.25 12.97
CA TRP A 182 -1.54 20.20 13.90
C TRP A 182 -2.70 19.30 14.33
N VAL A 183 -3.92 19.85 14.45
CA VAL A 183 -5.12 19.04 14.70
C VAL A 183 -5.41 18.14 13.51
N TYR A 184 -5.26 18.66 12.28
CA TYR A 184 -5.40 17.85 11.07
C TYR A 184 -4.39 16.68 11.05
N VAL A 185 -3.11 16.94 11.34
CA VAL A 185 -2.05 15.92 11.37
C VAL A 185 -2.33 14.83 12.41
N VAL A 186 -2.78 15.19 13.61
CA VAL A 186 -3.15 14.22 14.65
C VAL A 186 -4.33 13.36 14.21
N LEU A 187 -5.36 13.97 13.63
CA LEU A 187 -6.53 13.24 13.13
C LEU A 187 -6.17 12.32 11.96
N GLU A 188 -5.27 12.74 11.06
CA GLU A 188 -4.74 11.90 9.98
C GLU A 188 -4.02 10.66 10.54
N CYS A 189 -3.18 10.85 11.57
CA CYS A 189 -2.47 9.73 12.22
C CYS A 189 -3.45 8.73 12.86
N LEU A 190 -4.45 9.24 13.57
CA LEU A 190 -5.46 8.41 14.24
C LEU A 190 -6.35 7.68 13.24
N GLU A 191 -6.74 8.35 12.16
CA GLU A 191 -7.52 7.77 11.07
C GLU A 191 -6.75 6.64 10.40
N ALA A 192 -5.47 6.83 10.07
CA ALA A 192 -4.65 5.77 9.49
C ALA A 192 -4.39 4.60 10.46
N ALA A 193 -4.28 4.85 11.76
CA ALA A 193 -4.00 3.81 12.76
C ALA A 193 -5.25 2.98 13.15
N ILE A 194 -6.41 3.62 13.29
CA ILE A 194 -7.63 2.97 13.80
C ILE A 194 -8.60 2.67 12.66
N GLY A 195 -8.54 3.41 11.56
CA GLY A 195 -9.48 3.36 10.44
C GLY A 195 -9.30 2.21 9.45
N ASP A 196 -8.28 1.36 9.63
CA ASP A 196 -7.99 0.27 8.70
C ASP A 196 -8.98 -0.91 8.82
N ALA A 197 -10.10 -0.81 8.09
CA ALA A 197 -11.07 -1.90 7.93
C ALA A 197 -10.61 -2.99 6.95
N LEU A 198 -9.59 -2.75 6.12
CA LEU A 198 -9.17 -3.69 5.09
C LEU A 198 -8.54 -4.93 5.72
N SER A 199 -7.64 -4.76 6.70
CA SER A 199 -6.97 -5.87 7.38
C SER A 199 -7.92 -6.94 7.96
N PRO A 200 -8.94 -6.60 8.78
CA PRO A 200 -9.90 -7.58 9.27
C PRO A 200 -10.79 -8.17 8.16
N MET A 201 -11.14 -7.39 7.13
CA MET A 201 -11.94 -7.86 5.99
C MET A 201 -11.15 -8.81 5.07
N PHE A 202 -9.84 -8.62 4.97
CA PHE A 202 -8.91 -9.52 4.29
C PHE A 202 -8.82 -10.88 4.98
N MET A 203 -8.78 -10.90 6.31
CA MET A 203 -8.84 -12.18 7.02
C MET A 203 -10.21 -12.85 6.85
N LEU A 204 -11.29 -12.06 6.90
CA LEU A 204 -12.64 -12.59 6.70
C LEU A 204 -12.83 -13.22 5.31
N SER A 205 -12.33 -12.60 4.24
CA SER A 205 -12.46 -13.11 2.86
C SER A 205 -11.80 -14.48 2.69
N ILE A 206 -10.67 -14.73 3.36
CA ILE A 206 -9.98 -16.03 3.33
C ILE A 206 -10.68 -17.06 4.21
N GLU A 207 -11.27 -16.62 5.33
CA GLU A 207 -11.89 -17.50 6.32
C GLU A 207 -13.31 -17.96 5.96
N ILE A 208 -14.01 -17.26 5.07
CA ILE A 208 -15.38 -17.60 4.63
C ILE A 208 -15.41 -18.72 3.58
N VAL A 209 -14.38 -18.85 2.74
CA VAL A 209 -14.36 -19.82 1.63
C VAL A 209 -13.34 -20.94 1.86
N GLU A 210 -13.50 -22.05 1.13
CA GLU A 210 -12.54 -23.14 1.14
C GLU A 210 -11.14 -22.67 0.69
N LYS A 211 -10.08 -23.25 1.27
CA LYS A 211 -8.69 -22.87 0.97
C LYS A 211 -8.36 -22.91 -0.54
N LYS A 212 -8.94 -23.85 -1.29
CA LYS A 212 -8.73 -24.00 -2.75
C LYS A 212 -9.19 -22.78 -3.55
N ARG A 213 -10.29 -22.13 -3.14
CA ARG A 213 -10.88 -20.99 -3.86
C ARG A 213 -10.59 -19.64 -3.21
N ALA A 214 -10.09 -19.63 -1.97
CA ALA A 214 -9.71 -18.43 -1.23
C ALA A 214 -8.80 -17.49 -2.02
N VAL A 215 -7.80 -18.04 -2.72
CA VAL A 215 -6.85 -17.23 -3.51
C VAL A 215 -7.56 -16.49 -4.65
N PHE A 216 -8.43 -17.17 -5.40
CA PHE A 216 -9.16 -16.57 -6.50
C PHE A 216 -10.20 -15.54 -6.00
N PHE A 217 -10.89 -15.85 -4.90
CA PHE A 217 -11.80 -14.91 -4.23
C PHE A 217 -11.06 -13.63 -3.79
N GLN A 218 -9.87 -13.78 -3.22
CA GLN A 218 -9.03 -12.66 -2.80
C GLN A 218 -8.53 -11.82 -3.98
N MET A 219 -8.15 -12.46 -5.09
CA MET A 219 -7.74 -11.76 -6.30
C MET A 219 -8.84 -10.82 -6.83
N ILE A 220 -10.10 -11.27 -6.82
CA ILE A 220 -11.24 -10.43 -7.23
C ILE A 220 -11.34 -9.18 -6.34
N LEU A 221 -11.27 -9.36 -5.02
CA LEU A 221 -11.37 -8.25 -4.06
C LEU A 221 -10.20 -7.26 -4.17
N LEU A 222 -8.98 -7.75 -4.41
CA LEU A 222 -7.82 -6.87 -4.63
C LEU A 222 -7.97 -6.03 -5.91
N ASN A 223 -8.59 -6.56 -6.96
CA ASN A 223 -8.90 -5.72 -8.14
C ASN A 223 -9.94 -4.64 -7.80
N CYS A 224 -10.91 -4.92 -6.91
CA CYS A 224 -11.84 -3.90 -6.42
C CYS A 224 -11.13 -2.79 -5.62
N TYR A 225 -10.06 -3.11 -4.89
CA TYR A 225 -9.21 -2.13 -4.23
C TYR A 225 -8.56 -1.17 -5.25
N THR A 226 -7.95 -1.72 -6.32
CA THR A 226 -7.37 -0.93 -7.42
C THR A 226 -8.42 -0.05 -8.12
N VAL A 227 -9.63 -0.56 -8.34
CA VAL A 227 -10.74 0.22 -8.90
C VAL A 227 -11.06 1.44 -8.02
N GLY A 228 -11.03 1.30 -6.69
CA GLY A 228 -11.19 2.44 -5.78
C GLY A 228 -10.11 3.51 -5.96
N GLN A 229 -8.85 3.10 -6.17
CA GLN A 229 -7.74 4.04 -6.43
C GLN A 229 -7.88 4.74 -7.79
N ILE A 230 -8.45 4.08 -8.81
CA ILE A 230 -8.72 4.69 -10.11
C ILE A 230 -9.89 5.70 -10.02
N ILE A 231 -10.93 5.40 -9.24
CA ILE A 231 -12.11 6.28 -9.11
C ILE A 231 -11.79 7.55 -8.30
N MET A 232 -10.96 7.44 -7.26
CA MET A 232 -10.60 8.53 -6.35
C MET A 232 -10.14 9.82 -7.04
N PRO A 233 -9.16 9.83 -7.97
CA PRO A 233 -8.72 11.04 -8.65
C PRO A 233 -9.84 11.70 -9.46
N PHE A 234 -10.78 10.94 -10.03
CA PHE A 234 -11.93 11.53 -10.73
C PHE A 234 -12.91 12.22 -9.77
N ILE A 235 -13.07 11.70 -8.55
CA ILE A 235 -13.84 12.38 -7.50
C ILE A 235 -13.13 13.66 -7.06
N ALA A 236 -11.80 13.62 -6.89
CA ALA A 236 -11.01 14.81 -6.59
C ALA A 236 -11.10 15.87 -7.71
N TRP A 237 -11.16 15.45 -8.97
CA TRP A 237 -11.39 16.35 -10.10
C TRP A 237 -12.80 16.98 -10.08
N ALA A 238 -13.83 16.18 -9.77
CA ALA A 238 -15.20 16.67 -9.70
C ALA A 238 -15.45 17.61 -8.50
N VAL A 239 -14.69 17.44 -7.41
CA VAL A 239 -14.81 18.22 -6.17
C VAL A 239 -13.44 18.78 -5.78
N PRO A 240 -12.98 19.89 -6.40
CA PRO A 240 -11.62 20.41 -6.18
C PRO A 240 -11.37 20.92 -4.76
N TYR A 241 -12.43 21.30 -4.03
CA TYR A 241 -12.30 21.78 -2.67
C TYR A 241 -12.00 20.63 -1.70
N TRP A 242 -10.80 20.62 -1.13
CA TRP A 242 -10.28 19.50 -0.33
C TRP A 242 -11.17 19.07 0.83
N ARG A 243 -11.83 20.01 1.54
CA ARG A 243 -12.74 19.65 2.63
C ARG A 243 -13.99 18.93 2.13
N HIS A 244 -14.56 19.37 1.02
CA HIS A 244 -15.72 18.70 0.41
C HIS A 244 -15.31 17.36 -0.19
N PHE A 245 -14.14 17.28 -0.84
CA PHE A 245 -13.56 16.03 -1.32
C PHE A 245 -13.47 14.99 -0.20
N LEU A 246 -12.91 15.34 0.96
CA LEU A 246 -12.84 14.44 2.12
C LEU A 246 -14.24 13.98 2.56
N ARG A 247 -15.22 14.88 2.64
CA ARG A 247 -16.60 14.52 3.02
C ARG A 247 -17.24 13.57 2.02
N VAL A 248 -17.01 13.76 0.71
CA VAL A 248 -17.57 12.92 -0.35
C VAL A 248 -16.98 11.52 -0.32
N ILE A 249 -15.69 11.37 -0.01
CA ILE A 249 -15.08 10.03 0.08
C ILE A 249 -15.42 9.31 1.39
N TYR A 250 -15.51 10.02 2.52
CA TYR A 250 -15.74 9.41 3.84
C TYR A 250 -17.22 9.27 4.23
N ALA A 251 -18.15 10.09 3.73
CA ALA A 251 -19.56 9.98 4.12
C ALA A 251 -20.24 8.68 3.63
N PRO A 252 -20.06 8.23 2.37
CA PRO A 252 -20.72 7.02 1.88
C PRO A 252 -20.33 5.74 2.62
N THR A 253 -19.22 5.75 3.34
CA THR A 253 -18.65 4.57 3.97
C THR A 253 -19.21 4.30 5.35
N LEU A 254 -19.95 5.27 5.92
CA LEU A 254 -20.80 5.05 7.09
C LEU A 254 -21.84 3.94 6.83
N VAL A 255 -22.10 3.59 5.56
CA VAL A 255 -22.82 2.37 5.18
C VAL A 255 -22.23 1.11 5.82
N ILE A 256 -20.93 1.07 6.16
CA ILE A 256 -20.30 -0.05 6.87
C ILE A 256 -20.94 -0.32 8.24
N LEU A 257 -21.61 0.66 8.87
CA LEU A 257 -22.41 0.44 10.08
C LEU A 257 -23.50 -0.61 9.83
N THR A 258 -24.09 -0.62 8.63
CA THR A 258 -25.12 -1.60 8.26
C THR A 258 -24.55 -3.02 8.21
N TYR A 259 -23.23 -3.18 8.05
CA TYR A 259 -22.59 -4.50 7.97
C TYR A 259 -22.61 -5.19 9.33
N SER A 260 -22.76 -4.45 10.42
CA SER A 260 -23.03 -5.03 11.74
C SER A 260 -24.28 -5.93 11.76
N PHE A 261 -25.25 -5.69 10.88
CA PHE A 261 -26.47 -6.49 10.76
C PHE A 261 -26.39 -7.53 9.64
N PHE A 262 -25.86 -7.16 8.47
CA PHE A 262 -25.93 -8.00 7.27
C PHE A 262 -24.75 -8.93 7.05
N LEU A 263 -23.55 -8.52 7.49
CA LEU A 263 -22.35 -9.32 7.31
C LEU A 263 -22.31 -10.42 8.38
N ASP A 264 -21.90 -11.61 8.00
CA ASP A 264 -21.72 -12.71 8.96
C ASP A 264 -20.26 -12.77 9.45
N GLU A 265 -20.06 -13.32 10.65
CA GLU A 265 -18.71 -13.49 11.22
C GLU A 265 -18.01 -14.72 10.63
N SER A 266 -16.68 -14.76 10.71
CA SER A 266 -15.89 -15.91 10.29
C SER A 266 -16.28 -17.19 11.03
N ILE A 267 -16.61 -18.24 10.25
CA ILE A 267 -16.89 -19.58 10.78
C ILE A 267 -15.65 -20.12 11.49
N ARG A 268 -14.46 -19.94 10.91
CA ARG A 268 -13.18 -20.38 11.50
C ARG A 268 -12.91 -19.68 12.83
N TRP A 269 -13.16 -18.37 12.94
CA TRP A 269 -13.01 -17.63 14.18
C TRP A 269 -14.02 -18.06 15.26
N LEU A 270 -15.26 -18.36 14.86
CA LEU A 270 -16.26 -18.87 15.81
C LEU A 270 -15.84 -20.21 16.41
N PHE A 271 -15.31 -21.12 15.58
CA PHE A 271 -14.72 -22.36 16.08
C PHE A 271 -13.49 -22.10 16.96
N SER A 272 -12.59 -21.21 16.57
CA SER A 272 -11.37 -20.92 17.34
C SER A 272 -11.65 -20.32 18.73
N LYS A 273 -12.81 -19.65 18.90
CA LYS A 273 -13.28 -19.13 20.20
C LYS A 273 -14.19 -20.10 20.97
N GLY A 274 -14.31 -21.35 20.54
CA GLY A 274 -15.17 -22.35 21.18
C GLY A 274 -16.67 -22.09 21.02
N LYS A 275 -17.08 -21.20 20.10
CA LYS A 275 -18.50 -20.84 19.86
C LYS A 275 -19.14 -21.76 18.81
N LYS A 276 -19.03 -23.08 19.00
CA LYS A 276 -19.48 -24.13 18.06
C LYS A 276 -20.94 -23.98 17.64
N GLU A 277 -21.85 -23.74 18.58
CA GLU A 277 -23.29 -23.59 18.31
C GLU A 277 -23.60 -22.42 17.36
N LYS A 278 -22.86 -21.30 17.50
CA LYS A 278 -23.02 -20.14 16.61
C LYS A 278 -22.46 -20.44 15.22
N ALA A 279 -21.35 -21.18 15.14
CA ALA A 279 -20.75 -21.59 13.88
C ALA A 279 -21.69 -22.53 13.09
N ILE A 280 -22.27 -23.53 13.75
CA ILE A 280 -23.21 -24.47 13.12
C ILE A 280 -24.46 -23.74 12.61
N LYS A 281 -25.09 -22.88 13.43
CA LYS A 281 -26.24 -22.07 12.99
C LYS A 281 -25.92 -21.18 11.79
N LEU A 282 -24.69 -20.64 11.74
CA LEU A 282 -24.25 -19.85 10.60
C LEU A 282 -24.10 -20.72 9.34
N ILE A 283 -23.51 -21.91 9.44
CA ILE A 283 -23.40 -22.84 8.32
C ILE A 283 -24.79 -23.22 7.79
N GLU A 284 -25.75 -23.53 8.67
CA GLU A 284 -27.14 -23.83 8.29
C GLU A 284 -27.79 -22.66 7.54
N LYS A 285 -27.62 -21.43 8.04
CA LYS A 285 -28.11 -20.20 7.36
C LYS A 285 -27.52 -20.04 5.96
N ILE A 286 -26.22 -20.31 5.79
CA ILE A 286 -25.55 -20.21 4.48
C ILE A 286 -26.02 -21.31 3.55
N ALA A 287 -26.16 -22.54 4.06
CA ALA A 287 -26.67 -23.69 3.31
C ALA A 287 -28.08 -23.43 2.77
N GLU A 288 -28.98 -22.92 3.60
CA GLU A 288 -30.34 -22.54 3.21
C GLU A 288 -30.33 -21.48 2.10
N ARG A 289 -29.52 -20.43 2.27
CA ARG A 289 -29.45 -19.32 1.30
C ARG A 289 -28.80 -19.72 -0.03
N ASN A 290 -27.85 -20.64 0.01
CA ASN A 290 -27.22 -21.21 -1.18
C ASN A 290 -28.00 -22.39 -1.77
N LYS A 291 -29.09 -22.83 -1.13
CA LYS A 291 -29.90 -24.01 -1.51
C LYS A 291 -29.08 -25.30 -1.57
N VAL A 292 -28.17 -25.48 -0.62
CA VAL A 292 -27.33 -26.67 -0.47
C VAL A 292 -27.81 -27.47 0.74
N LEU A 293 -27.91 -28.79 0.60
CA LEU A 293 -28.17 -29.69 1.71
C LEU A 293 -26.85 -30.02 2.42
N VAL A 294 -26.75 -29.71 3.71
CA VAL A 294 -25.61 -30.06 4.55
C VAL A 294 -26.08 -31.05 5.61
N ASP A 295 -25.35 -32.15 5.77
CA ASP A 295 -25.69 -33.18 6.75
C ASP A 295 -25.45 -32.67 8.19
N LYS A 296 -26.49 -32.71 9.02
CA LYS A 296 -26.42 -32.29 10.43
C LYS A 296 -25.55 -33.21 11.27
N ALA A 297 -25.45 -34.49 10.91
CA ALA A 297 -24.56 -35.42 11.61
C ALA A 297 -23.09 -35.06 11.37
N MET A 298 -22.74 -34.65 10.15
CA MET A 298 -21.43 -34.10 9.79
C MET A 298 -21.10 -32.82 10.57
N LEU A 299 -22.06 -31.90 10.72
CA LEU A 299 -21.88 -30.65 11.48
C LEU A 299 -21.62 -30.87 12.97
N ASN A 300 -22.29 -31.85 13.58
CA ASN A 300 -22.09 -32.18 14.99
C ASN A 300 -20.72 -32.81 15.25
N LYS A 301 -20.16 -33.51 14.26
CA LYS A 301 -18.81 -34.10 14.29
C LYS A 301 -17.68 -33.10 14.06
N LEU A 302 -17.97 -31.85 13.68
CA LEU A 302 -16.96 -30.78 13.61
C LEU A 302 -16.49 -30.43 15.02
N ASP A 303 -15.35 -30.97 15.42
CA ASP A 303 -14.68 -30.59 16.65
C ASP A 303 -13.50 -29.67 16.43
N TYR A 304 -13.16 -28.96 17.50
CA TYR A 304 -12.11 -27.97 17.57
C TYR A 304 -10.76 -28.60 17.19
N ILE A 305 -10.24 -28.23 16.02
CA ILE A 305 -8.85 -28.50 15.68
C ILE A 305 -8.04 -27.36 16.29
N ASP A 306 -7.45 -27.64 17.44
CA ASP A 306 -6.45 -26.77 18.06
C ASP A 306 -5.17 -26.84 17.19
N GLU A 307 -5.12 -26.09 16.08
CA GLU A 307 -3.88 -25.94 15.30
C GLU A 307 -2.75 -25.33 16.16
N GLU A 308 -3.04 -24.83 17.38
CA GLU A 308 -2.07 -24.41 18.39
C GLU A 308 -1.50 -25.52 19.28
N THR A 309 -1.90 -26.80 19.14
CA THR A 309 -1.29 -27.93 19.89
C THR A 309 -0.03 -28.52 19.24
N SER A 310 0.63 -27.78 18.34
CA SER A 310 2.06 -28.03 18.15
C SER A 310 2.81 -27.50 19.39
N PRO A 311 3.77 -28.25 19.98
CA PRO A 311 4.42 -27.81 21.20
C PRO A 311 5.08 -26.45 20.93
N LYS A 312 4.61 -25.40 21.62
CA LYS A 312 5.19 -24.04 21.60
C LYS A 312 6.63 -24.12 22.10
N LEU A 313 7.53 -24.51 21.20
CA LEU A 313 8.95 -24.53 21.39
C LEU A 313 9.41 -23.07 21.34
N ASN A 314 9.20 -22.33 22.44
CA ASN A 314 9.48 -20.91 22.64
C ASN A 314 9.92 -20.17 21.36
N ASP A 315 8.98 -19.61 20.59
CA ASP A 315 9.19 -19.03 19.25
C ASP A 315 10.39 -18.06 19.19
N ARG A 316 10.67 -17.37 20.31
CA ARG A 316 11.86 -16.52 20.47
C ARG A 316 13.17 -17.28 20.28
N LYS A 317 13.32 -18.47 20.87
CA LYS A 317 14.52 -19.31 20.74
C LYS A 317 14.71 -19.80 19.30
N LEU A 318 13.62 -20.10 18.59
CA LEU A 318 13.64 -20.48 17.19
C LEU A 318 14.06 -19.31 16.28
N LEU A 319 13.53 -18.10 16.53
CA LEU A 319 13.95 -16.87 15.84
C LEU A 319 15.42 -16.55 16.07
N LEU A 320 15.88 -16.59 17.32
CA LEU A 320 17.29 -16.41 17.68
C LEU A 320 18.21 -17.40 16.94
N LYS A 321 17.77 -18.66 16.77
CA LYS A 321 18.51 -19.67 16.01
C LYS A 321 18.61 -19.31 14.52
N THR A 322 17.56 -18.76 13.93
CA THR A 322 17.55 -18.28 12.54
C THR A 322 18.51 -17.10 12.36
N PHE A 323 18.47 -16.11 13.24
CA PHE A 323 19.38 -14.95 13.19
C PHE A 323 20.86 -15.28 13.44
N ARG A 324 21.14 -16.37 14.16
CA ARG A 324 22.52 -16.81 14.43
C ARG A 324 23.23 -17.34 13.18
N SER A 325 22.50 -17.81 12.17
CA SER A 325 23.10 -18.30 10.93
C SER A 325 23.50 -17.13 10.02
N LYS A 326 24.77 -17.11 9.59
CA LYS A 326 25.31 -16.04 8.72
C LYS A 326 24.57 -15.95 7.37
N ILE A 327 24.19 -17.08 6.78
CA ILE A 327 23.51 -17.13 5.47
C ILE A 327 22.07 -16.61 5.60
N MET A 328 21.36 -17.00 6.66
CA MET A 328 20.01 -16.48 6.93
C MET A 328 20.04 -14.98 7.22
N MET A 329 21.05 -14.49 7.95
CA MET A 329 21.21 -13.06 8.20
C MET A 329 21.49 -12.29 6.90
N GLN A 330 22.34 -12.82 6.01
CA GLN A 330 22.57 -12.23 4.69
C GLN A 330 21.27 -12.15 3.87
N ARG A 331 20.48 -13.24 3.83
CA ARG A 331 19.17 -13.25 3.16
C ARG A 331 18.21 -12.24 3.78
N PHE A 332 18.19 -12.15 5.10
CA PHE A 332 17.38 -11.19 5.83
C PHE A 332 17.73 -9.75 5.45
N VAL A 333 19.02 -9.37 5.44
CA VAL A 333 19.46 -8.03 5.03
C VAL A 333 19.07 -7.73 3.59
N VAL A 334 19.23 -8.67 2.66
CA VAL A 334 18.79 -8.48 1.26
C VAL A 334 17.27 -8.32 1.18
N CYS A 335 16.49 -9.10 1.93
CA CYS A 335 15.04 -8.92 2.02
C CYS A 335 14.69 -7.53 2.56
N LEU A 336 15.38 -7.04 3.60
CA LEU A 336 15.14 -5.69 4.12
C LEU A 336 15.32 -4.62 3.04
N VAL A 337 16.39 -4.72 2.23
CA VAL A 337 16.62 -3.79 1.12
C VAL A 337 15.52 -3.91 0.06
N TRP A 338 15.09 -5.13 -0.29
CA TRP A 338 13.97 -5.31 -1.23
C TRP A 338 12.69 -4.68 -0.72
N TRP A 339 12.31 -4.96 0.52
CA TRP A 339 11.08 -4.46 1.14
C TRP A 339 11.09 -2.93 1.28
N PHE A 340 12.24 -2.36 1.66
CA PHE A 340 12.44 -0.92 1.68
C PHE A 340 12.27 -0.33 0.27
N THR A 341 12.95 -0.87 -0.73
CA THR A 341 12.93 -0.37 -2.10
C THR A 341 11.53 -0.45 -2.73
N ILE A 342 10.84 -1.59 -2.64
CA ILE A 342 9.51 -1.73 -3.28
C ILE A 342 8.47 -0.82 -2.63
N THR A 343 8.52 -0.61 -1.32
CA THR A 343 7.57 0.29 -0.63
C THR A 343 7.90 1.75 -0.88
N LEU A 344 9.20 2.11 -0.92
CA LEU A 344 9.64 3.44 -1.31
C LEU A 344 9.20 3.79 -2.73
N ILE A 345 9.42 2.88 -3.69
CA ILE A 345 9.07 3.09 -5.09
C ILE A 345 7.55 3.15 -5.25
N ASN A 346 6.78 2.19 -4.73
CA ASN A 346 5.34 2.15 -4.95
C ASN A 346 4.63 3.41 -4.44
N TYR A 347 4.91 3.83 -3.20
CA TYR A 347 4.33 5.07 -2.67
C TYR A 347 4.97 6.33 -3.28
N GLY A 348 6.26 6.29 -3.60
CA GLY A 348 6.98 7.40 -4.18
C GLY A 348 6.50 7.73 -5.59
N MET A 349 6.34 6.71 -6.43
CA MET A 349 5.77 6.81 -7.79
C MET A 349 4.34 7.31 -7.77
N MET A 350 3.52 6.76 -6.86
CA MET A 350 2.15 7.23 -6.65
C MET A 350 2.10 8.74 -6.37
N ILE A 351 2.95 9.25 -5.48
CA ILE A 351 3.01 10.68 -5.14
C ILE A 351 3.63 11.49 -6.29
N SER A 352 4.67 10.99 -6.94
CA SER A 352 5.29 11.67 -8.08
C SER A 352 4.37 11.77 -9.28
N SER A 353 3.39 10.87 -9.44
CA SER A 353 2.47 10.88 -10.59
C SER A 353 1.64 12.15 -10.70
N VAL A 354 1.31 12.80 -9.58
CA VAL A 354 0.55 14.06 -9.56
C VAL A 354 1.42 15.29 -9.82
N LEU A 355 2.75 15.13 -9.79
CA LEU A 355 3.73 16.19 -10.01
C LEU A 355 4.26 16.21 -11.45
N ILE A 356 3.94 15.19 -12.25
CA ILE A 356 4.29 15.14 -13.67
C ILE A 356 3.41 16.13 -14.44
N ASP A 357 4.03 16.85 -15.38
CA ASP A 357 3.35 17.77 -16.29
C ASP A 357 2.12 17.11 -16.96
N GLY A 358 1.00 17.84 -17.00
CA GLY A 358 -0.27 17.39 -17.57
C GLY A 358 -1.39 17.34 -16.54
N ASN A 359 -2.41 16.51 -16.79
CA ASN A 359 -3.54 16.38 -15.87
C ASN A 359 -3.19 15.37 -14.77
N LYS A 360 -2.92 15.86 -13.55
CA LYS A 360 -2.58 15.05 -12.37
C LYS A 360 -3.58 13.93 -12.08
N TYR A 361 -4.88 14.15 -12.30
CA TYR A 361 -5.92 13.16 -12.04
C TYR A 361 -5.84 11.99 -13.03
N LEU A 362 -5.62 12.29 -14.31
CA LEU A 362 -5.43 11.27 -15.35
C LEU A 362 -4.11 10.53 -15.15
N ASN A 363 -3.03 11.24 -14.82
CA ASN A 363 -1.72 10.63 -14.57
C ASN A 363 -1.80 9.60 -13.44
N PHE A 364 -2.43 9.95 -12.31
CA PHE A 364 -2.63 9.03 -11.19
C PHE A 364 -3.53 7.84 -11.57
N ALA A 365 -4.66 8.08 -12.25
CA ALA A 365 -5.58 7.01 -12.65
C ALA A 365 -4.91 6.01 -13.61
N LEU A 366 -4.12 6.51 -14.58
CA LEU A 366 -3.36 5.66 -15.49
C LEU A 366 -2.24 4.90 -14.79
N LEU A 367 -1.61 5.49 -13.77
CA LEU A 367 -0.61 4.80 -12.94
C LEU A 367 -1.24 3.59 -12.24
N MET A 368 -2.35 3.79 -11.53
CA MET A 368 -3.06 2.71 -10.82
C MET A 368 -3.63 1.66 -11.76
N LEU A 369 -3.97 2.04 -13.00
CA LEU A 369 -4.39 1.09 -14.03
C LEU A 369 -3.29 0.08 -14.38
N MET A 370 -2.01 0.45 -14.27
CA MET A 370 -0.87 -0.44 -14.57
C MET A 370 -0.68 -1.58 -13.56
N ASP A 371 -1.31 -1.51 -12.38
CA ASP A 371 -1.29 -2.61 -11.42
C ASP A 371 -2.01 -3.86 -11.94
N ILE A 372 -3.09 -3.68 -12.70
CA ILE A 372 -3.88 -4.78 -13.27
C ILE A 372 -3.03 -5.64 -14.24
N PRO A 373 -2.42 -5.08 -15.30
CA PRO A 373 -1.55 -5.87 -16.18
C PRO A 373 -0.30 -6.39 -15.45
N ALA A 374 0.27 -5.64 -14.50
CA ALA A 374 1.39 -6.14 -13.69
C ALA A 374 1.05 -7.45 -12.96
N ASN A 375 -0.14 -7.53 -12.37
CA ASN A 375 -0.64 -8.73 -11.69
C ASN A 375 -0.83 -9.91 -12.65
N ILE A 376 -1.35 -9.66 -13.86
CA ILE A 376 -1.51 -10.69 -14.90
C ILE A 376 -0.14 -11.20 -15.37
N PHE A 377 0.80 -10.29 -15.64
CA PHE A 377 2.17 -10.65 -16.03
C PHE A 377 2.89 -11.42 -14.94
N TYR A 378 2.71 -11.05 -13.67
CA TYR A 378 3.24 -11.78 -12.51
C TYR A 378 2.80 -13.24 -12.53
N TRP A 379 1.50 -13.50 -12.68
CA TRP A 379 0.96 -14.85 -12.75
C TRP A 379 1.53 -15.65 -13.93
N LEU A 380 1.55 -15.07 -15.13
CA LEU A 380 2.11 -15.70 -16.33
C LEU A 380 3.61 -15.98 -16.20
N ALA A 381 4.37 -15.03 -15.67
CA ALA A 381 5.81 -15.15 -15.52
C ALA A 381 6.17 -16.28 -14.55
N LEU A 382 5.46 -16.41 -13.43
CA LEU A 382 5.72 -17.46 -12.44
C LEU A 382 5.29 -18.86 -12.90
N ALA A 383 4.37 -18.97 -13.86
CA ALA A 383 4.03 -20.24 -14.47
C ALA A 383 5.19 -20.82 -15.31
N LYS A 384 5.96 -19.95 -15.98
CA LYS A 384 7.00 -20.36 -16.94
C LYS A 384 8.42 -20.24 -16.40
N TYR A 385 8.72 -19.17 -15.67
CA TYR A 385 10.07 -18.81 -15.23
C TYR A 385 10.30 -19.14 -13.75
N ARG A 386 11.57 -19.24 -13.39
CA ARG A 386 12.01 -19.37 -11.99
C ARG A 386 11.97 -18.00 -11.30
N ARG A 387 12.14 -17.90 -9.97
CA ARG A 387 11.75 -16.69 -9.20
C ARG A 387 12.84 -15.62 -9.23
N LYS A 388 14.11 -16.03 -9.23
CA LYS A 388 15.26 -15.11 -9.17
C LYS A 388 15.35 -14.23 -10.42
N LEU A 389 15.22 -14.83 -11.61
CA LEU A 389 15.45 -14.14 -12.88
C LEU A 389 14.41 -13.02 -13.15
N PRO A 390 13.09 -13.24 -13.02
CA PRO A 390 12.10 -12.19 -13.19
C PRO A 390 12.23 -11.07 -12.16
N LEU A 391 12.59 -11.39 -10.90
CA LEU A 391 12.84 -10.34 -9.91
C LEU A 391 14.06 -9.49 -10.27
N LEU A 392 15.17 -10.13 -10.64
CA LEU A 392 16.37 -9.44 -11.11
C LEU A 392 16.07 -8.56 -12.34
N ALA A 393 15.41 -9.13 -13.35
CA ALA A 393 15.09 -8.42 -14.58
C ALA A 393 14.16 -7.23 -14.33
N SER A 394 13.14 -7.38 -13.49
CA SER A 394 12.21 -6.28 -13.18
C SER A 394 12.90 -5.14 -12.43
N PHE A 395 13.73 -5.42 -11.42
CA PHE A 395 14.50 -4.37 -10.74
C PHE A 395 15.52 -3.67 -11.64
N MET A 396 16.23 -4.44 -12.47
CA MET A 396 17.27 -3.89 -13.35
C MET A 396 16.66 -3.06 -14.49
N VAL A 397 15.70 -3.63 -15.23
CA VAL A 397 15.04 -2.94 -16.35
C VAL A 397 14.20 -1.77 -15.84
N GLY A 398 13.44 -1.97 -14.75
CA GLY A 398 12.66 -0.90 -14.13
C GLY A 398 13.54 0.24 -13.64
N GLY A 399 14.65 -0.08 -12.97
CA GLY A 399 15.62 0.92 -12.53
C GLY A 399 16.20 1.74 -13.69
N LEU A 400 16.52 1.10 -14.82
CA LEU A 400 16.99 1.77 -16.04
C LEU A 400 15.92 2.68 -16.65
N PHE A 401 14.65 2.26 -16.69
CA PHE A 401 13.54 3.12 -17.16
C PHE A 401 13.37 4.34 -16.27
N CYS A 402 13.46 4.16 -14.95
CA CYS A 402 13.32 5.25 -14.00
C CYS A 402 14.47 6.27 -14.11
N VAL A 403 15.74 5.81 -14.17
CA VAL A 403 16.90 6.71 -14.31
C VAL A 403 16.91 7.43 -15.67
N SER A 404 16.40 6.79 -16.72
CA SER A 404 16.37 7.39 -18.05
C SER A 404 15.24 8.40 -18.27
N GLN A 405 14.16 8.34 -17.48
CA GLN A 405 13.01 9.24 -17.61
C GLN A 405 13.38 10.74 -17.53
N PRO A 406 14.19 11.22 -16.56
CA PRO A 406 14.59 12.63 -16.50
C PRO A 406 15.51 13.10 -17.64
N LEU A 407 16.15 12.16 -18.34
CA LEU A 407 17.05 12.48 -19.46
C LEU A 407 16.28 12.77 -20.76
N ILE A 408 14.98 12.46 -20.79
CA ILE A 408 14.14 12.69 -21.97
C ILE A 408 13.88 14.19 -22.13
N PRO A 409 14.16 14.78 -23.31
CA PRO A 409 13.85 16.18 -23.57
C PRO A 409 12.34 16.45 -23.46
N LYS A 410 11.97 17.63 -22.94
CA LYS A 410 10.57 18.04 -22.73
C LYS A 410 9.69 17.96 -24.00
N GLY A 411 10.28 18.05 -25.19
CA GLY A 411 9.58 17.87 -26.47
C GLY A 411 8.99 16.47 -26.70
N TYR A 412 9.43 15.46 -25.94
CA TYR A 412 8.97 14.07 -26.01
C TYR A 412 8.31 13.61 -24.70
N ALA A 413 7.45 14.44 -24.11
CA ALA A 413 6.77 14.15 -22.84
C ALA A 413 6.03 12.79 -22.82
N TRP A 414 5.46 12.37 -23.97
CA TRP A 414 4.80 11.07 -24.12
C TRP A 414 5.76 9.89 -23.86
N ALA A 415 7.04 10.02 -24.23
CA ALA A 415 8.05 8.99 -24.01
C ALA A 415 8.45 8.92 -22.53
N GLY A 416 8.58 10.07 -21.87
CA GLY A 416 8.79 10.15 -20.42
C GLY A 416 7.66 9.51 -19.63
N LEU A 417 6.41 9.79 -20.01
CA LEU A 417 5.23 9.19 -19.40
C LEU A 417 5.16 7.67 -19.64
N ALA A 418 5.48 7.21 -20.85
CA ALA A 418 5.52 5.78 -21.18
C ALA A 418 6.58 5.03 -20.34
N LEU A 419 7.77 5.60 -20.15
CA LEU A 419 8.79 5.01 -19.28
C LEU A 419 8.35 4.98 -17.81
N PHE A 420 7.69 6.06 -17.34
CA PHE A 420 7.16 6.14 -15.98
C PHE A 420 6.11 5.05 -15.72
N MET A 421 5.15 4.86 -16.64
CA MET A 421 4.14 3.80 -16.56
C MET A 421 4.75 2.40 -16.66
N ALA A 422 5.73 2.20 -17.56
CA ALA A 422 6.41 0.92 -17.70
C ALA A 422 7.21 0.56 -16.45
N PHE A 423 7.83 1.55 -15.81
CA PHE A 423 8.51 1.36 -14.53
C PHE A 423 7.53 0.99 -13.42
N GLU A 424 6.37 1.65 -13.32
CA GLU A 424 5.35 1.30 -12.32
C GLU A 424 4.88 -0.15 -12.48
N MET A 425 4.56 -0.57 -13.70
CA MET A 425 4.16 -1.95 -13.98
C MET A 425 5.22 -2.95 -13.50
N LEU A 426 6.51 -2.67 -13.75
CA LEU A 426 7.61 -3.50 -13.29
C LEU A 426 7.79 -3.44 -11.76
N ALA A 427 7.56 -2.30 -11.13
CA ALA A 427 7.62 -2.13 -9.69
C ALA A 427 6.54 -2.96 -8.99
N THR A 428 5.29 -2.91 -9.45
CA THR A 428 4.19 -3.75 -8.94
C THR A 428 4.46 -5.24 -9.18
N PHE A 429 5.03 -5.59 -10.33
CA PHE A 429 5.49 -6.96 -10.60
C PHE A 429 6.59 -7.41 -9.61
N SER A 430 7.61 -6.59 -9.36
CA SER A 430 8.65 -6.87 -8.36
C SER A 430 8.07 -6.99 -6.95
N TYR A 431 7.12 -6.12 -6.58
CA TYR A 431 6.45 -6.13 -5.28
C TYR A 431 5.81 -7.51 -5.00
N ASN A 432 5.03 -8.02 -5.96
CA ASN A 432 4.40 -9.34 -5.86
C ASN A 432 5.41 -10.49 -5.74
N ILE A 433 6.53 -10.44 -6.49
CA ILE A 433 7.58 -11.47 -6.37
C ILE A 433 8.29 -11.38 -5.02
N VAL A 434 8.65 -10.19 -4.55
CA VAL A 434 9.31 -10.03 -3.23
C VAL A 434 8.43 -10.58 -2.12
N TYR A 435 7.12 -10.30 -2.16
CA TYR A 435 6.17 -10.82 -1.19
C TYR A 435 6.24 -12.36 -1.12
N MET A 436 6.15 -13.03 -2.27
CA MET A 436 6.22 -14.49 -2.36
C MET A 436 7.61 -15.02 -1.98
N TYR A 437 8.67 -14.49 -2.61
CA TYR A 437 10.03 -14.99 -2.50
C TYR A 437 10.58 -14.86 -1.08
N THR A 438 10.24 -13.77 -0.37
CA THR A 438 10.57 -13.63 1.06
C THR A 438 10.03 -14.81 1.87
N SER A 439 8.82 -15.30 1.57
CA SER A 439 8.24 -16.44 2.28
C SER A 439 8.91 -17.79 1.92
N GLU A 440 9.53 -17.93 0.75
CA GLU A 440 10.22 -19.17 0.37
C GLU A 440 11.66 -19.27 0.91
N LEU A 441 12.26 -18.15 1.34
CA LEU A 441 13.67 -18.08 1.75
C LEU A 441 13.94 -18.54 3.19
N PHE A 442 12.92 -18.49 4.06
CA PHE A 442 13.05 -18.75 5.50
C PHE A 442 12.44 -20.11 5.90
N PRO A 443 12.95 -20.73 7.00
CA PRO A 443 12.44 -22.00 7.50
C PRO A 443 10.96 -21.93 7.89
N THR A 444 10.20 -23.00 7.65
CA THR A 444 8.75 -23.09 7.91
C THR A 444 8.34 -22.55 9.28
N TYR A 445 9.05 -22.91 10.35
CA TYR A 445 8.71 -22.48 11.72
C TYR A 445 9.01 -20.99 12.03
N THR A 446 9.86 -20.32 11.25
CA THR A 446 10.13 -18.86 11.40
C THR A 446 9.62 -18.04 10.22
N ARG A 447 9.09 -18.68 9.18
CA ARG A 447 8.78 -18.05 7.89
C ARG A 447 7.88 -16.84 8.04
N ASN A 448 6.74 -17.01 8.71
CA ASN A 448 5.74 -15.96 8.85
C ASN A 448 6.30 -14.78 9.64
N SER A 449 6.99 -15.06 10.75
CA SER A 449 7.61 -14.02 11.59
C SER A 449 8.69 -13.24 10.83
N MET A 450 9.59 -13.92 10.10
CA MET A 450 10.62 -13.26 9.31
C MET A 450 10.03 -12.41 8.19
N HIS A 451 9.01 -12.91 7.50
CA HIS A 451 8.29 -12.16 6.48
C HIS A 451 7.64 -10.89 7.07
N SER A 452 6.94 -11.00 8.20
CA SER A 452 6.32 -9.86 8.89
C SER A 452 7.35 -8.83 9.35
N ILE A 453 8.51 -9.25 9.89
CA ILE A 453 9.59 -8.34 10.29
C ILE A 453 10.14 -7.60 9.07
N CYS A 454 10.42 -8.31 7.97
CA CYS A 454 10.90 -7.69 6.73
C CYS A 454 9.91 -6.65 6.19
N SER A 455 8.61 -6.99 6.17
CA SER A 455 7.56 -6.08 5.72
C SER A 455 7.43 -4.85 6.62
N ALA A 456 7.44 -5.02 7.94
CA ALA A 456 7.36 -3.92 8.90
C ALA A 456 8.55 -2.95 8.78
N MET A 457 9.77 -3.46 8.68
CA MET A 457 10.95 -2.63 8.45
C MET A 457 10.95 -1.99 7.06
N GLY A 458 10.39 -2.69 6.07
CA GLY A 458 10.15 -2.16 4.73
C GLY A 458 9.34 -0.87 4.73
N ARG A 459 8.32 -0.76 5.60
CA ARG A 459 7.45 0.44 5.70
C ARG A 459 8.19 1.75 6.00
N VAL A 460 9.44 1.70 6.44
CA VAL A 460 10.31 2.89 6.49
C VAL A 460 10.44 3.54 5.10
N GLY A 461 10.46 2.75 4.02
CA GLY A 461 10.42 3.26 2.64
C GLY A 461 9.15 4.08 2.37
N SER A 462 7.97 3.59 2.74
CA SER A 462 6.72 4.34 2.60
C SER A 462 6.65 5.61 3.46
N LEU A 463 7.33 5.66 4.61
CA LEU A 463 7.42 6.87 5.44
C LEU A 463 8.23 7.99 4.77
N LEU A 464 9.29 7.61 4.06
CA LEU A 464 10.20 8.54 3.38
C LEU A 464 9.68 8.96 2.00
N ALA A 465 8.85 8.14 1.35
CA ALA A 465 8.33 8.40 0.00
C ALA A 465 7.69 9.80 -0.18
N PRO A 466 6.81 10.30 0.71
CA PRO A 466 6.24 11.64 0.59
C PRO A 466 7.26 12.78 0.63
N GLN A 467 8.42 12.57 1.24
CA GLN A 467 9.46 13.59 1.39
C GLN A 467 10.38 13.69 0.17
N ILE A 468 10.46 12.63 -0.65
CA ILE A 468 11.36 12.58 -1.82
C ILE A 468 11.08 13.69 -2.85
N PRO A 469 9.82 14.05 -3.16
CA PRO A 469 9.52 15.18 -4.04
C PRO A 469 10.16 16.52 -3.64
N LEU A 470 10.47 16.75 -2.36
CA LEU A 470 11.14 17.98 -1.92
C LEU A 470 12.54 18.15 -2.51
N LEU A 471 13.19 17.05 -2.92
CA LEU A 471 14.49 17.10 -3.57
C LEU A 471 14.42 17.63 -5.01
N MET A 472 13.23 17.81 -5.59
CA MET A 472 13.07 18.43 -6.91
C MET A 472 13.54 19.89 -6.95
N THR A 473 13.67 20.54 -5.79
CA THR A 473 14.26 21.88 -5.64
C THR A 473 15.72 21.93 -6.11
N TYR A 474 16.47 20.83 -5.95
CA TYR A 474 17.85 20.74 -6.41
C TYR A 474 17.93 20.31 -7.89
N TRP A 475 17.17 19.27 -8.25
CA TRP A 475 17.05 18.83 -9.64
C TRP A 475 15.74 18.06 -9.85
N THR A 476 14.99 18.42 -10.89
CA THR A 476 13.66 17.86 -11.19
C THR A 476 13.66 16.34 -11.35
N GLY A 477 14.77 15.75 -11.78
CA GLY A 477 14.95 14.30 -11.91
C GLY A 477 15.34 13.55 -10.63
N MET A 478 15.51 14.22 -9.48
CA MET A 478 15.99 13.60 -8.24
C MET A 478 15.12 12.42 -7.74
N PRO A 479 13.78 12.52 -7.69
CA PRO A 479 12.94 11.40 -7.26
C PRO A 479 13.17 10.15 -8.09
N ALA A 480 13.15 10.30 -9.43
CA ALA A 480 13.35 9.21 -10.36
C ALA A 480 14.76 8.59 -10.25
N LEU A 481 15.78 9.41 -10.01
CA LEU A 481 17.13 8.91 -9.77
C LEU A 481 17.23 8.09 -8.46
N ILE A 482 16.60 8.54 -7.38
CA ILE A 482 16.58 7.80 -6.10
C ILE A 482 15.83 6.46 -6.26
N PHE A 483 14.65 6.47 -6.87
CA PHE A 483 13.87 5.26 -7.14
C PHE A 483 14.63 4.29 -8.06
N GLY A 484 15.23 4.81 -9.12
CA GLY A 484 16.01 4.03 -10.07
C GLY A 484 17.26 3.40 -9.47
N VAL A 485 18.07 4.17 -8.74
CA VAL A 485 19.31 3.68 -8.11
C VAL A 485 19.01 2.65 -7.02
N THR A 486 18.00 2.89 -6.18
CA THR A 486 17.57 1.91 -5.15
C THR A 486 17.03 0.61 -5.78
N SER A 487 16.31 0.72 -6.90
CA SER A 487 15.88 -0.43 -7.71
C SER A 487 17.08 -1.20 -8.28
N LEU A 488 18.04 -0.52 -8.91
CA LEU A 488 19.25 -1.15 -9.47
C LEU A 488 20.09 -1.85 -8.38
N ALA A 489 20.26 -1.21 -7.23
CA ALA A 489 20.94 -1.80 -6.08
C ALA A 489 20.23 -3.06 -5.58
N SER A 490 18.89 -3.04 -5.52
CA SER A 490 18.07 -4.21 -5.15
C SER A 490 18.18 -5.33 -6.18
N GLY A 491 18.24 -5.00 -7.46
CA GLY A 491 18.54 -5.92 -8.56
C GLY A 491 19.91 -6.58 -8.38
N ALA A 492 20.97 -5.79 -8.18
CA ALA A 492 22.32 -6.31 -7.95
C ALA A 492 22.40 -7.23 -6.72
N LEU A 493 21.78 -6.86 -5.60
CA LEU A 493 21.72 -7.69 -4.39
C LEU A 493 20.93 -8.99 -4.60
N THR A 494 20.00 -9.03 -5.56
CA THR A 494 19.25 -10.24 -5.92
C THR A 494 20.17 -11.34 -6.46
N LEU A 495 21.34 -10.99 -7.00
CA LEU A 495 22.34 -11.96 -7.44
C LEU A 495 22.86 -12.83 -6.29
N LEU A 496 22.90 -12.29 -5.07
CA LEU A 496 23.32 -13.01 -3.86
C LEU A 496 22.27 -14.03 -3.37
N MET A 497 21.04 -13.94 -3.88
CA MET A 497 19.96 -14.82 -3.46
C MET A 497 19.94 -16.13 -4.26
N PRO A 498 19.60 -17.26 -3.62
CA PRO A 498 19.53 -18.56 -4.27
C PRO A 498 18.20 -18.74 -4.99
N GLU A 499 18.19 -19.46 -6.10
CA GLU A 499 16.94 -19.83 -6.76
C GLU A 499 16.10 -20.78 -5.87
N THR A 500 14.84 -20.40 -5.59
CA THR A 500 13.87 -21.20 -4.80
C THR A 500 12.84 -21.90 -5.68
N ALA A 501 12.85 -21.66 -7.00
CA ALA A 501 11.88 -22.29 -7.89
C ALA A 501 11.90 -23.81 -7.81
N ARG A 502 10.73 -24.41 -7.54
CA ARG A 502 10.49 -25.86 -7.55
C ARG A 502 11.30 -26.65 -6.50
N SER A 503 11.90 -25.98 -5.51
CA SER A 503 12.42 -26.65 -4.32
C SER A 503 11.31 -26.84 -3.28
N GLN A 504 11.35 -27.96 -2.53
CA GLN A 504 10.54 -28.09 -1.32
C GLN A 504 10.90 -26.97 -0.34
N LEU A 505 9.89 -26.43 0.33
CA LEU A 505 10.08 -25.39 1.35
C LEU A 505 10.95 -25.94 2.48
N PRO A 506 11.92 -25.15 2.99
CA PRO A 506 12.83 -25.63 4.01
C PRO A 506 12.11 -25.71 5.36
N ASP A 507 12.13 -26.86 6.03
CA ASP A 507 11.58 -26.99 7.37
C ASP A 507 12.59 -26.56 8.44
N THR A 508 13.89 -26.67 8.14
CA THR A 508 14.97 -26.30 9.06
C THR A 508 15.92 -25.22 8.53
N VAL A 509 16.62 -24.51 9.43
CA VAL A 509 17.68 -23.55 9.06
C VAL A 509 18.75 -24.20 8.17
N ARG A 510 19.15 -25.44 8.47
CA ARG A 510 20.16 -26.17 7.67
C ARG A 510 19.66 -26.46 6.26
N GLU A 511 18.38 -26.80 6.09
CA GLU A 511 17.78 -26.96 4.76
C GLU A 511 17.68 -25.63 4.03
N ALA A 512 17.27 -24.57 4.72
CA ALA A 512 17.23 -23.23 4.16
C ALA A 512 18.63 -22.80 3.66
N GLU A 513 19.70 -23.03 4.43
CA GLU A 513 21.09 -22.74 4.04
C GLU A 513 21.56 -23.51 2.79
N ARG A 514 21.00 -24.69 2.54
CA ARG A 514 21.31 -25.55 1.38
C ARG A 514 20.55 -25.15 0.11
N ILE A 515 19.52 -24.32 0.20
CA ILE A 515 18.81 -23.78 -0.98
C ILE A 515 19.82 -23.04 -1.86
N GLY A 516 19.84 -23.39 -3.15
CA GLY A 516 20.80 -22.88 -4.14
C GLY A 516 22.14 -23.63 -4.23
N ARG A 517 22.54 -24.43 -3.22
CA ARG A 517 23.78 -25.25 -3.27
C ARG A 517 23.57 -26.64 -3.87
N LYS A 518 22.37 -27.22 -3.78
CA LYS A 518 22.06 -28.55 -4.35
C LYS A 518 22.32 -28.63 -5.85
N VAL A 519 22.20 -27.52 -6.59
CA VAL A 519 22.44 -27.50 -8.04
C VAL A 519 23.93 -27.58 -8.38
N LEU A 520 24.80 -26.96 -7.57
CA LEU A 520 26.26 -27.02 -7.74
C LEU A 520 26.79 -28.43 -7.47
N LEU A 521 26.35 -29.06 -6.37
CA LEU A 521 26.76 -30.43 -6.03
C LEU A 521 26.27 -31.48 -7.05
N LYS A 522 25.08 -31.28 -7.64
CA LYS A 522 24.56 -32.20 -8.67
C LYS A 522 25.33 -32.07 -9.99
N HIS A 523 25.76 -30.86 -10.36
CA HIS A 523 26.66 -30.64 -11.49
C HIS A 523 28.07 -31.19 -11.24
N GLU A 524 28.58 -31.10 -10.01
CA GLU A 524 29.84 -31.74 -9.63
C GLU A 524 29.73 -33.26 -9.64
N GLU A 525 28.64 -33.85 -9.14
CA GLU A 525 28.39 -35.30 -9.18
C GLU A 525 28.13 -35.84 -10.60
N GLU A 526 27.48 -35.08 -11.48
CA GLU A 526 27.30 -35.44 -12.89
C GLU A 526 28.61 -35.34 -13.67
N ASN A 527 29.47 -34.35 -13.38
CA ASN A 527 30.81 -34.26 -13.97
C ASN A 527 31.76 -35.35 -13.45
N LEU A 528 31.65 -35.75 -12.18
CA LEU A 528 32.42 -36.86 -11.59
C LEU A 528 31.98 -38.26 -12.07
N LYS A 529 30.76 -38.41 -12.60
CA LYS A 529 30.27 -39.66 -13.19
C LYS A 529 30.44 -39.75 -14.71
N GLY A 530 30.91 -38.67 -15.34
CA GLY A 530 31.21 -38.59 -16.78
C GLY A 530 32.69 -38.68 -17.13
N THR A 531 33.54 -39.03 -16.16
CA THR A 531 34.95 -39.46 -16.33
C THR A 531 35.06 -40.89 -15.86
#